data_AF-A8ZX43-F1
#
_entry.id   AF-A8ZX43-F1
#
_cell.length_a   1.000
_cell.length_b   1.000
_cell.length_c   1.000
_cell.angle_alpha   90.00
_cell.angle_beta   90.00
_cell.angle_gamma   90.00
#
_symmetry.space_group_name_H-M   'P 1'
#
loop_
_entity.id
_entity.type
_entity.pdbx_description
1 polymer ?
#
loop_
_entity_poly.entity_id
_entity_poly.type
_entity_poly.pdbx_seq_one_letter_code
_entity_poly.pdbx_strand_id
1 'polypeptide(L)'
;MQTYLKKSPVVIDTAENGAVAVDKFKAGEYNIVLMDIQMPVMDGYTATREIRKWEAENRRPETPVIALTAYAQVEDFEKSVAEGCTDHMTKPIKKATLFEAIRKYAGL
;
A
#
# COMPACT_ATOMS: atom_id res chain seq x y z
N MET A 1 -2.71 -9.50 -9.65
CA MET A 1 -1.99 -9.77 -8.39
C MET A 1 -2.41 -11.08 -7.72
N GLN A 2 -3.71 -11.34 -7.52
CA GLN A 2 -4.20 -12.56 -6.87
C GLN A 2 -3.66 -13.87 -7.48
N THR A 3 -3.54 -13.96 -8.81
CA THR A 3 -3.00 -15.16 -9.49
C THR A 3 -1.55 -15.48 -9.12
N TYR A 4 -0.74 -14.49 -8.73
CA TYR A 4 0.68 -14.69 -8.45
C TYR A 4 0.95 -15.25 -7.06
N LEU A 5 0.02 -15.07 -6.12
CA LEU A 5 0.18 -15.38 -4.69
C LEU A 5 -0.57 -16.65 -4.25
N LYS A 6 -1.28 -17.35 -5.16
CA LYS A 6 -2.09 -18.56 -4.88
C LYS A 6 -1.35 -19.75 -4.22
N LYS A 7 -0.02 -19.73 -4.14
CA LYS A 7 0.80 -20.79 -3.51
C LYS A 7 1.59 -20.32 -2.28
N SER A 8 1.33 -19.10 -1.81
CA SER A 8 1.93 -18.53 -0.61
C SER A 8 0.92 -18.59 0.54
N PRO A 9 1.32 -18.71 1.81
CA PRO A 9 0.41 -18.62 2.97
C PRO A 9 -0.14 -17.19 3.19
N VAL A 10 -0.24 -16.37 2.14
CA VAL A 10 -0.61 -14.95 2.19
C VAL A 10 -2.10 -14.82 1.94
N VAL A 11 -2.79 -14.17 2.87
CA VAL A 11 -4.17 -13.75 2.69
C VAL A 11 -4.17 -12.43 1.93
N ILE A 12 -4.98 -12.34 0.87
CA ILE A 12 -5.11 -11.14 0.06
C ILE A 12 -6.51 -10.61 0.26
N ASP A 13 -6.59 -9.35 0.68
CA ASP A 13 -7.80 -8.56 0.64
C ASP A 13 -7.64 -7.43 -0.38
N THR A 14 -8.73 -7.05 -1.04
CA THR A 14 -8.73 -6.05 -2.12
C THR A 14 -9.74 -4.95 -1.86
N ALA A 15 -9.35 -3.70 -2.08
CA ALA A 15 -10.22 -2.54 -2.05
C ALA A 15 -10.33 -1.91 -3.44
N GLU A 16 -11.51 -1.37 -3.76
CA GLU A 16 -11.81 -0.80 -5.08
C GLU A 16 -11.48 0.70 -5.17
N ASN A 17 -11.25 1.36 -4.03
CA ASN A 17 -10.84 2.76 -3.91
C ASN A 17 -10.21 3.04 -2.54
N GLY A 18 -9.68 4.25 -2.35
CA GLY A 18 -9.02 4.66 -1.11
C GLY A 18 -9.92 4.63 0.13
N ALA A 19 -11.20 4.98 0.00
CA ALA A 19 -12.12 5.00 1.14
C ALA A 19 -12.39 3.57 1.65
N VAL A 20 -12.68 2.63 0.73
CA VAL A 20 -12.84 1.21 1.07
C VAL A 20 -11.55 0.63 1.65
N ALA A 21 -10.38 1.07 1.15
CA ALA A 21 -9.09 0.63 1.68
C ALA A 21 -8.91 1.08 3.14
N VAL A 22 -9.25 2.33 3.47
CA VAL A 22 -9.19 2.87 4.84
C VAL A 22 -10.15 2.10 5.76
N ASP A 23 -11.40 1.87 5.34
CA ASP A 23 -12.39 1.17 6.16
C ASP A 23 -11.96 -0.26 6.47
N LYS A 24 -11.47 -0.99 5.45
CA LYS A 24 -10.93 -2.33 5.62
C LYS A 24 -9.70 -2.34 6.52
N PHE A 25 -8.78 -1.39 6.33
CA PHE A 25 -7.58 -1.24 7.14
C PHE A 25 -7.91 -1.07 8.63
N LYS A 26 -8.90 -0.23 8.95
CA LYS A 26 -9.33 0.01 10.34
C LYS A 26 -10.00 -1.21 10.99
N ALA A 27 -10.63 -2.07 10.19
CA ALA A 27 -11.33 -3.26 10.66
C ALA A 27 -10.44 -4.52 10.73
N GLY A 28 -9.29 -4.52 10.06
CA GLY A 28 -8.40 -5.67 9.92
C GLY A 28 -7.00 -5.43 10.45
N GLU A 29 -6.13 -6.42 10.24
CA GLU A 29 -4.70 -6.32 10.50
C GLU A 29 -3.95 -6.73 9.25
N TYR A 30 -3.05 -5.86 8.79
CA TYR A 30 -2.30 -6.05 7.55
C TYR A 30 -0.81 -5.92 7.83
N ASN A 31 0.00 -6.79 7.23
CA ASN A 31 1.47 -6.70 7.33
C ASN A 31 2.07 -5.80 6.25
N ILE A 32 1.34 -5.57 5.16
CA ILE A 32 1.75 -4.74 4.04
C ILE A 32 0.51 -4.25 3.29
N VAL A 33 0.54 -3.01 2.84
CA VAL A 33 -0.48 -2.41 1.96
C VAL A 33 0.16 -2.06 0.63
N LEU A 34 -0.47 -2.46 -0.46
CA LEU A 34 -0.09 -2.06 -1.81
C LEU A 34 -1.14 -1.05 -2.29
N MET A 35 -0.78 0.23 -2.31
CA MET A 35 -1.73 1.32 -2.48
C MET A 35 -1.62 1.92 -3.87
N ASP A 36 -2.67 1.81 -4.68
CA ASP A 36 -2.73 2.55 -5.94
C ASP A 36 -2.88 4.06 -5.67
N ILE A 37 -2.00 4.87 -6.23
CA ILE A 37 -2.08 6.33 -6.06
C ILE A 37 -3.27 6.91 -6.83
N GLN A 38 -3.55 6.39 -8.01
CA GLN A 38 -4.61 6.91 -8.89
C GLN A 38 -5.86 6.05 -8.74
N MET A 39 -6.79 6.49 -7.89
CA MET A 39 -8.08 5.83 -7.66
C MET A 39 -9.23 6.84 -7.71
N PRO A 40 -10.43 6.42 -8.13
CA PRO A 40 -11.63 7.25 -8.01
C PRO A 40 -12.04 7.40 -6.54
N VAL A 41 -12.89 8.40 -6.24
CA VAL A 41 -13.46 8.70 -4.91
C VAL A 41 -12.44 9.22 -3.89
N MET A 42 -11.39 8.45 -3.60
CA MET A 42 -10.29 8.83 -2.71
C MET A 42 -8.99 8.28 -3.29
N ASP A 43 -8.03 9.17 -3.52
CA ASP A 43 -6.70 8.83 -4.02
C ASP A 43 -5.85 8.12 -2.96
N GLY A 44 -4.80 7.43 -3.41
CA GLY A 44 -3.94 6.65 -2.53
C GLY A 44 -3.14 7.48 -1.52
N TYR A 45 -2.80 8.74 -1.82
CA TYR A 45 -2.11 9.59 -0.86
C TYR A 45 -3.05 9.98 0.29
N THR A 46 -4.27 10.38 -0.04
CA THR A 46 -5.31 10.66 0.95
C THR A 46 -5.60 9.43 1.81
N ALA A 47 -5.72 8.25 1.20
CA ALA A 47 -5.92 7.00 1.95
C ALA A 47 -4.75 6.69 2.89
N THR A 48 -3.50 6.86 2.44
CA THR A 48 -2.31 6.65 3.28
C THR A 48 -2.29 7.61 4.47
N ARG A 49 -2.60 8.90 4.28
CA ARG A 49 -2.68 9.85 5.38
C ARG A 49 -3.72 9.46 6.43
N GLU A 50 -4.90 9.02 5.99
CA GLU A 50 -5.97 8.58 6.90
C GLU A 50 -5.58 7.31 7.67
N ILE A 51 -4.87 6.38 7.01
CA ILE A 51 -4.31 5.19 7.65
C ILE A 51 -3.30 5.59 8.73
N ARG A 52 -2.32 6.45 8.40
CA ARG A 52 -1.29 6.91 9.35
C ARG A 52 -1.89 7.63 10.55
N LYS A 53 -2.87 8.50 10.31
CA LYS A 53 -3.60 9.20 11.37
C LYS A 53 -4.30 8.20 12.30
N TRP A 54 -5.00 7.23 11.75
CA TRP A 54 -5.67 6.21 12.56
C TRP A 54 -4.69 5.34 13.34
N GLU A 55 -3.56 4.94 12.74
CA GLU A 55 -2.50 4.19 13.43
C GLU A 55 -1.97 4.99 14.63
N ALA A 56 -1.67 6.29 14.44
CA ALA A 56 -1.22 7.17 15.52
C ALA A 56 -2.26 7.32 16.64
N GLU A 57 -3.53 7.54 16.29
CA GLU A 57 -4.65 7.66 17.24
C GLU A 57 -4.85 6.38 18.07
N ASN A 58 -4.61 5.21 17.46
CA ASN A 58 -4.77 3.90 18.09
C ASN A 58 -3.46 3.31 18.63
N ARG A 59 -2.35 4.08 18.60
CA ARG A 59 -1.01 3.65 19.04
C ARG A 59 -0.54 2.36 18.38
N ARG A 60 -0.89 2.16 17.11
CA ARG A 60 -0.39 1.04 16.31
C ARG A 60 0.93 1.42 15.63
N PRO A 61 1.85 0.46 15.44
CA PRO A 61 3.03 0.68 14.61
C PRO A 61 2.60 0.94 13.16
N GLU A 62 3.39 1.73 12.44
CA GLU A 62 3.14 2.01 11.03
C GLU A 62 3.25 0.73 10.19
N THR A 63 2.17 0.41 9.50
CA THR A 63 2.14 -0.69 8.53
C THR A 63 2.84 -0.25 7.25
N PRO A 64 3.74 -1.05 6.67
CA PRO A 64 4.37 -0.71 5.40
C PRO A 64 3.34 -0.45 4.29
N VAL A 65 3.39 0.74 3.69
CA VAL A 65 2.53 1.13 2.56
C VAL A 65 3.40 1.36 1.33
N ILE A 66 3.20 0.56 0.29
CA ILE A 66 3.95 0.68 -0.97
C ILE A 66 3.06 1.34 -2.02
N ALA A 67 3.43 2.54 -2.44
CA ALA A 67 2.71 3.30 -3.45
C ALA A 67 2.87 2.68 -4.84
N LEU A 68 1.76 2.43 -5.54
CA LEU A 68 1.74 1.96 -6.92
C LEU A 68 1.44 3.14 -7.83
N THR A 69 2.47 3.65 -8.50
CA THR A 69 2.40 4.87 -9.31
C THR A 69 2.57 4.57 -10.80
N ALA A 70 1.94 5.36 -11.68
CA ALA A 70 2.20 5.31 -13.12
C ALA A 70 3.44 6.11 -13.52
N TYR A 71 3.95 6.95 -12.62
CA TYR A 71 5.05 7.88 -12.87
C TYR A 71 6.30 7.47 -12.08
N ALA A 72 7.46 7.62 -12.71
CA ALA A 72 8.76 7.27 -12.12
C ALA A 72 9.60 8.51 -11.79
N GLN A 73 8.96 9.68 -11.66
CA GLN A 73 9.69 10.92 -11.40
C GLN A 73 10.07 11.02 -9.92
N VAL A 74 11.15 11.75 -9.64
CA VAL A 74 11.66 11.93 -8.26
C VAL A 74 10.64 12.68 -7.41
N GLU A 75 9.92 13.62 -8.01
CA GLU A 75 8.88 14.41 -7.36
C GLU A 75 7.73 13.54 -6.85
N ASP A 76 7.38 12.47 -7.58
CA ASP A 76 6.35 11.51 -7.15
C ASP A 76 6.82 10.63 -5.99
N PHE A 77 8.13 10.33 -5.94
CA PHE A 77 8.74 9.65 -4.79
C PHE A 77 8.70 10.53 -3.56
N GLU A 78 9.21 11.76 -3.66
CA GLU A 78 9.25 12.71 -2.55
C GLU A 78 7.85 12.97 -2.00
N LYS A 79 6.87 13.13 -2.90
CA LYS A 79 5.47 13.23 -2.53
C LYS A 79 4.99 11.97 -1.80
N SER A 80 5.26 10.77 -2.33
CA SER A 80 4.82 9.54 -1.67
C SER A 80 5.39 9.38 -0.26
N VAL A 81 6.66 9.72 -0.07
CA VAL A 81 7.31 9.67 1.25
C VAL A 81 6.71 10.72 2.19
N ALA A 82 6.50 11.95 1.72
CA ALA A 82 5.89 13.03 2.50
C ALA A 82 4.46 12.67 2.98
N GLU A 83 3.74 11.85 2.21
CA GLU A 83 2.40 11.38 2.53
C GLU A 83 2.38 10.12 3.40
N GLY A 84 3.54 9.61 3.82
CA GLY A 84 3.69 8.48 4.73
C GLY A 84 3.80 7.10 4.05
N CYS A 85 4.03 7.07 2.73
CA CYS A 85 4.37 5.81 2.05
C CYS A 85 5.78 5.36 2.43
N THR A 86 5.96 4.05 2.57
CA THR A 86 7.23 3.41 2.93
C THR A 86 8.16 3.24 1.73
N ASP A 87 7.58 2.98 0.56
CA ASP A 87 8.30 2.83 -0.71
C ASP A 87 7.31 3.07 -1.88
N HIS A 88 7.80 3.03 -3.11
CA HIS A 88 6.96 3.01 -4.30
C HIS A 88 7.31 1.88 -5.28
N MET A 89 6.40 1.60 -6.21
CA MET A 89 6.64 0.78 -7.38
C MET A 89 5.95 1.40 -8.59
N THR A 90 6.68 1.55 -9.68
CA THR A 90 6.13 2.04 -10.94
C THR A 90 5.39 0.94 -11.70
N LYS A 91 4.21 1.27 -12.23
CA LYS A 91 3.44 0.42 -13.14
C LYS A 91 4.08 0.42 -14.54
N PRO A 92 4.08 -0.71 -15.28
CA PRO A 92 3.50 -2.00 -14.91
C PRO A 92 4.36 -2.80 -13.91
N ILE A 93 3.72 -3.32 -12.86
CA ILE A 93 4.40 -4.00 -11.75
C ILE A 93 4.80 -5.42 -12.19
N LYS A 94 6.11 -5.68 -12.20
CA LYS A 94 6.66 -7.01 -12.47
C LYS A 94 6.47 -7.92 -11.26
N LYS A 95 6.18 -9.20 -11.52
CA LYS A 95 6.01 -10.22 -10.46
C LYS A 95 7.21 -10.27 -9.51
N ALA A 96 8.44 -10.28 -10.04
CA ALA A 96 9.65 -10.35 -9.22
C ALA A 96 9.74 -9.18 -8.23
N THR A 97 9.59 -7.94 -8.71
CA THR A 97 9.63 -6.72 -7.89
C THR A 97 8.56 -6.72 -6.80
N LEU A 98 7.34 -7.18 -7.13
CA LEU A 98 6.29 -7.34 -6.14
C LEU A 98 6.67 -8.33 -5.02
N PHE A 99 7.23 -9.48 -5.39
CA PHE A 99 7.65 -10.48 -4.40
C PHE A 99 8.83 -10.00 -3.55
N GLU A 100 9.77 -9.26 -4.14
CA GLU A 100 10.89 -8.65 -3.42
C GLU A 100 10.40 -7.65 -2.38
N ALA A 101 9.47 -6.76 -2.75
CA ALA A 101 8.88 -5.82 -1.81
C ALA A 101 8.10 -6.52 -0.68
N ILE A 102 7.30 -7.53 -1.01
CA ILE A 102 6.58 -8.31 0.00
C ILE A 102 7.56 -8.98 0.97
N ARG A 103 8.65 -9.60 0.49
CA ARG A 103 9.68 -10.20 1.36
C ARG A 103 10.36 -9.15 2.24
N LYS A 104 10.75 -8.03 1.62
CA LYS A 104 11.46 -6.93 2.30
C LYS A 104 10.62 -6.32 3.43
N TYR A 105 9.31 -6.15 3.23
CA TYR A 105 8.47 -5.37 4.13
C TYR A 105 7.47 -6.19 4.95
N ALA A 106 6.95 -7.31 4.44
CA ALA A 106 5.96 -8.12 5.15
C ALA A 106 6.59 -9.14 6.12
N GLY A 107 7.92 -9.19 6.22
CA GLY A 107 8.63 -10.10 7.13
C GLY A 107 8.62 -11.57 6.69
N LEU A 108 8.52 -11.83 5.38
CA LEU A 108 8.54 -13.17 4.76
C LEU A 108 9.94 -13.60 4.31
#